data_AF-A0A4V1UBK5-F1
#
_entry.id   AF-A0A4V1UBK5-F1
#
_cell.length_a   1.000
_cell.length_b   1.000
_cell.length_c   1.000
_cell.angle_alpha   90.00
_cell.angle_beta   90.00
_cell.angle_gamma   90.00
#
_symmetry.space_group_name_H-M   'P 1'
#
loop_
_entity.id
_entity.type
_entity.pdbx_description
1 polymer ?
#
loop_
_entity_poly.entity_id
_entity_poly.type
_entity_poly.pdbx_seq_one_letter_code
_entity_poly.pdbx_strand_id
1 'polypeptide(L)'
;MKKNLLYFLLLLLTACKKDDVIEDGQAPVVLLTTPSNNQTFAAGESINITADITDNQKITEVHLEIINNTTGAFITHEHFVPDAPSYKLTRSFAAQANSAYKIRVVAEDASSNSAKAEVSVISN
;
A
#
# COMPACT_ATOMS: atom_id res chain seq x y z
N MET A 1 40.01 -8.27 62.41
CA MET A 1 40.34 -6.88 62.03
C MET A 1 40.12 -6.72 60.52
N LYS A 2 39.23 -5.81 60.11
CA LYS A 2 39.33 -4.89 58.94
C LYS A 2 39.75 -5.55 57.60
N LYS A 3 38.97 -5.59 56.51
CA LYS A 3 38.12 -4.54 55.90
C LYS A 3 37.12 -5.18 54.93
N ASN A 4 35.87 -4.70 55.00
CA ASN A 4 34.98 -4.68 53.85
C ASN A 4 35.64 -3.87 52.74
N LEU A 5 35.78 -4.43 51.53
CA LEU A 5 35.96 -3.63 50.33
C LEU A 5 34.96 -4.10 49.28
N LEU A 6 33.87 -3.33 49.27
CA LEU A 6 32.83 -3.21 48.28
C LEU A 6 33.44 -3.24 46.87
N TYR A 7 33.31 -4.34 46.12
CA TYR A 7 33.66 -4.34 44.70
C TYR A 7 32.44 -3.95 43.87
N PHE A 8 32.64 -2.80 43.25
CA PHE A 8 31.79 -2.00 42.41
C PHE A 8 31.19 -2.79 41.25
N LEU A 9 29.87 -2.67 41.13
CA LEU A 9 29.05 -3.02 39.97
C LEU A 9 29.66 -2.48 38.67
N LEU A 10 29.98 -3.36 37.71
CA LEU A 10 30.20 -2.97 36.32
C LEU A 10 29.08 -3.57 35.46
N LEU A 11 27.94 -2.88 35.46
CA LEU A 11 26.86 -3.14 34.50
C LEU A 11 27.34 -2.62 33.13
N LEU A 12 27.68 -3.53 32.22
CA LEU A 12 27.91 -3.20 30.82
C LEU A 12 26.57 -2.80 30.21
N LEU A 13 26.23 -1.51 30.23
CA LEU A 13 25.18 -0.96 29.38
C LEU A 13 25.71 -0.99 27.95
N THR A 14 25.40 -2.04 27.21
CA THR A 14 25.47 -2.00 25.75
C THR A 14 24.45 -0.97 25.28
N ALA A 15 24.86 0.29 25.17
CA ALA A 15 24.13 1.28 24.42
C ALA A 15 24.13 0.80 22.96
N CYS A 16 23.05 0.19 22.52
CA CYS A 16 22.74 0.18 21.09
C CYS A 16 22.70 1.64 20.68
N LYS A 17 23.70 2.10 19.94
CA LYS A 17 23.54 3.30 19.14
C LYS A 17 22.34 3.00 18.24
N LYS A 18 21.20 3.63 18.52
CA LYS A 18 20.18 3.84 17.50
C LYS A 18 20.88 4.78 16.55
N ASP A 19 21.44 4.23 15.46
CA ASP A 19 21.86 5.07 14.35
C ASP A 19 20.66 5.96 14.04
N ASP A 20 20.88 7.27 13.91
CA ASP A 20 19.87 8.21 13.46
C ASP A 20 19.55 7.85 11.99
N VAL A 21 18.79 6.76 11.81
CA VAL A 21 18.11 6.48 10.57
C VAL A 21 17.18 7.66 10.41
N ILE A 22 17.50 8.52 9.45
CA ILE A 22 16.57 9.54 8.98
C ILE A 22 15.33 8.76 8.57
N GLU A 23 14.28 8.86 9.39
CA GLU A 23 12.99 8.26 9.13
C GLU A 23 12.46 8.84 7.82
N ASP A 24 11.94 7.99 6.94
CA ASP A 24 11.32 8.49 5.73
C ASP A 24 10.05 9.25 6.09
N GLY A 25 9.93 10.49 5.62
CA GLY A 25 8.72 11.28 5.78
C GLY A 25 7.93 11.46 4.48
N GLN A 26 8.39 10.87 3.37
CA GLN A 26 7.74 11.00 2.08
C GLN A 26 6.83 9.80 1.83
N ALA A 27 5.57 10.07 1.50
CA ALA A 27 4.65 9.02 1.11
C ALA A 27 4.90 8.54 -0.33
N PRO A 28 4.54 7.28 -0.64
CA PRO A 28 4.52 6.81 -2.01
C PRO A 28 3.66 7.70 -2.92
N VAL A 29 3.88 7.59 -4.24
CA VAL A 29 3.01 8.15 -5.27
C VAL A 29 2.28 7.01 -5.94
N VAL A 30 0.95 7.09 -6.03
CA VAL A 30 0.10 6.11 -6.71
C VAL A 30 -0.58 6.79 -7.90
N LEU A 31 -0.20 6.41 -9.12
CA LEU A 31 -0.80 6.92 -10.35
C LEU A 31 -1.64 5.81 -11.01
N LEU A 32 -2.96 5.83 -10.77
CA LEU A 32 -3.89 4.96 -11.48
C LEU A 32 -4.11 5.50 -12.91
N THR A 33 -3.60 4.77 -13.90
CA THR A 33 -3.63 5.17 -15.31
C THR A 33 -4.85 4.62 -16.05
N THR A 34 -5.33 3.43 -15.65
CA THR A 34 -6.62 2.90 -16.09
C THR A 34 -7.35 2.19 -14.95
N PRO A 35 -8.69 2.21 -14.93
CA PRO A 35 -9.58 2.94 -15.85
C PRO A 35 -9.64 4.45 -15.53
N SER A 36 -10.22 5.24 -16.44
CA SER A 36 -10.53 6.65 -16.14
C SER A 36 -11.73 6.76 -15.21
N ASN A 37 -11.77 7.81 -14.40
CA ASN A 37 -12.92 8.05 -13.53
C ASN A 37 -14.20 8.25 -14.34
N ASN A 38 -15.28 7.62 -13.88
CA ASN A 38 -16.60 7.54 -14.52
C ASN A 38 -16.61 6.86 -15.89
N GLN A 39 -15.57 6.09 -16.25
CA GLN A 39 -15.60 5.30 -17.47
C GLN A 39 -16.75 4.28 -17.43
N THR A 40 -17.42 4.10 -18.58
CA THR A 40 -18.54 3.18 -18.76
C THR A 40 -18.08 1.97 -19.56
N PHE A 41 -18.51 0.79 -19.14
CA PHE A 41 -18.22 -0.49 -19.77
C PHE A 41 -19.51 -1.22 -20.13
N ALA A 42 -19.44 -2.16 -21.08
CA ALA A 42 -20.53 -3.09 -21.33
C ALA A 42 -20.50 -4.25 -20.31
N ALA A 43 -21.67 -4.82 -20.00
CA ALA A 43 -21.73 -6.06 -19.24
C ALA A 43 -20.88 -7.17 -19.88
N GLY A 44 -20.06 -7.83 -19.07
CA GLY A 44 -19.11 -8.86 -19.47
C GLY A 44 -17.77 -8.32 -20.00
N GLU A 45 -17.63 -7.00 -20.21
CA GLU A 45 -16.37 -6.40 -20.65
C GLU A 45 -15.31 -6.47 -19.55
N SER A 46 -14.05 -6.67 -19.95
CA SER A 46 -12.91 -6.68 -19.02
C SER A 46 -12.52 -5.26 -18.65
N ILE A 47 -12.64 -4.90 -17.38
CA ILE A 47 -12.16 -3.65 -16.83
C ILE A 47 -10.69 -3.83 -16.44
N ASN A 48 -9.78 -3.18 -17.18
CA ASN A 48 -8.34 -3.25 -16.92
C ASN A 48 -7.90 -2.15 -15.94
N ILE A 49 -7.13 -2.56 -14.95
CA ILE A 49 -6.62 -1.73 -13.86
C ILE A 49 -5.11 -1.67 -13.98
N THR A 50 -4.58 -0.48 -14.25
CA THR A 50 -3.14 -0.23 -14.24
C THR A 50 -2.80 0.93 -13.33
N ALA A 51 -1.82 0.72 -12.45
CA ALA A 51 -1.26 1.79 -11.63
C ALA A 51 0.27 1.73 -11.64
N ASP A 52 0.90 2.89 -11.78
CA ASP A 52 2.33 3.07 -11.55
C ASP A 52 2.53 3.62 -10.14
N ILE A 53 3.35 2.94 -9.34
CA ILE A 53 3.55 3.25 -7.92
C ILE A 53 5.05 3.46 -7.69
N THR A 54 5.42 4.55 -7.03
CA THR A 54 6.82 4.89 -6.75
C THR A 54 7.01 5.43 -5.35
N ASP A 55 8.18 5.23 -4.78
CA ASP A 55 8.59 5.79 -3.49
C ASP A 55 10.09 6.18 -3.54
N ASN A 56 10.53 7.12 -2.70
CA ASN A 56 11.93 7.56 -2.66
C ASN A 56 12.87 6.53 -2.02
N GLN A 57 12.35 5.60 -1.21
CA GLN A 57 13.10 4.46 -0.68
C GLN A 57 12.56 3.13 -1.17
N LYS A 58 11.39 2.71 -0.68
CA LYS A 58 10.77 1.44 -1.07
C LYS A 58 9.31 1.36 -0.67
N ILE A 59 8.53 0.74 -1.55
CA ILE A 59 7.15 0.36 -1.31
C ILE A 59 7.15 -1.01 -0.64
N THR A 60 6.61 -1.11 0.57
CA THR A 60 6.52 -2.38 1.30
C THR A 60 5.18 -3.05 1.08
N GLU A 61 4.10 -2.31 0.87
CA GLU A 61 2.78 -2.88 0.70
C GLU A 61 1.96 -2.13 -0.36
N VAL A 62 1.19 -2.87 -1.15
CA VAL A 62 0.18 -2.33 -2.07
C VAL A 62 -1.10 -3.13 -1.91
N HIS A 63 -2.21 -2.44 -1.65
CA HIS A 63 -3.55 -3.03 -1.59
C HIS A 63 -4.36 -2.62 -2.82
N LEU A 64 -4.94 -3.61 -3.49
CA LEU A 64 -6.00 -3.39 -4.47
C LEU A 64 -7.33 -3.82 -3.88
N GLU A 65 -8.25 -2.86 -3.77
CA GLU A 65 -9.63 -3.08 -3.35
C GLU A 65 -10.57 -2.74 -4.52
N ILE A 66 -11.43 -3.67 -4.89
CA ILE A 66 -12.50 -3.45 -5.87
C ILE A 66 -13.82 -3.79 -5.19
N ILE A 67 -14.71 -2.82 -5.09
CA ILE A 67 -16.04 -2.98 -4.50
C ILE A 67 -17.08 -2.74 -5.58
N ASN A 68 -18.07 -3.63 -5.70
CA ASN A 68 -19.30 -3.34 -6.41
C ASN A 68 -20.16 -2.45 -5.49
N ASN A 69 -20.21 -1.15 -5.77
CA ASN A 69 -20.98 -0.18 -4.98
C ASN A 69 -22.50 -0.36 -5.12
N THR A 70 -22.98 -1.08 -6.14
CA THR A 70 -24.41 -1.40 -6.27
C THR A 70 -24.84 -2.45 -5.25
N THR A 71 -24.01 -3.47 -5.02
CA THR A 71 -24.32 -4.58 -4.10
C THR A 71 -23.65 -4.48 -2.74
N GLY A 72 -22.61 -3.65 -2.63
CA GLY A 72 -21.71 -3.58 -1.47
C GLY A 72 -20.68 -4.71 -1.38
N ALA A 73 -20.65 -5.62 -2.35
CA ALA A 73 -19.76 -6.78 -2.31
C ALA A 73 -18.32 -6.41 -2.72
N PHE A 74 -17.33 -7.01 -2.06
CA PHE A 74 -15.95 -7.03 -2.54
C PHE A 74 -15.85 -7.94 -3.77
N ILE A 75 -15.32 -7.39 -4.85
CA ILE A 75 -14.92 -8.15 -6.04
C ILE A 75 -13.50 -8.68 -5.86
N THR A 76 -12.59 -7.83 -5.38
CA THR A 76 -11.23 -8.23 -5.02
C THR A 76 -10.72 -7.46 -3.82
N HIS A 77 -9.85 -8.12 -3.06
CA HIS A 77 -9.02 -7.53 -2.01
C HIS A 77 -7.67 -8.26 -2.06
N GLU A 78 -6.70 -7.68 -2.77
CA GLU A 78 -5.40 -8.28 -3.01
C GLU A 78 -4.29 -7.43 -2.39
N HIS A 79 -3.27 -8.11 -1.85
CA HIS A 79 -2.12 -7.49 -1.19
C HIS A 79 -0.86 -7.89 -1.96
N PHE A 80 0.05 -6.93 -2.13
CA PHE A 80 1.34 -7.11 -2.77
C PHE A 80 2.44 -6.55 -1.88
N VAL A 81 3.59 -7.21 -1.89
CA VAL A 81 4.79 -6.82 -1.14
C VAL A 81 5.95 -6.63 -2.12
N PRO A 82 6.04 -5.48 -2.81
CA PRO A 82 7.05 -5.28 -3.86
C PRO A 82 8.49 -5.25 -3.34
N ASP A 83 8.70 -4.69 -2.14
CA ASP A 83 10.03 -4.42 -1.54
C ASP A 83 10.99 -3.73 -2.52
N ALA A 84 10.47 -2.76 -3.26
CA ALA A 84 11.15 -2.06 -4.34
C ALA A 84 10.71 -0.59 -4.41
N PRO A 85 11.55 0.33 -4.94
CA PRO A 85 11.20 1.76 -5.09
C PRO A 85 10.10 2.02 -6.14
N SER A 86 9.78 1.03 -6.97
CA SER A 86 8.73 1.13 -7.97
C SER A 86 7.95 -0.17 -8.12
N TYR A 87 6.65 -0.08 -8.33
CA TYR A 87 5.78 -1.22 -8.61
C TYR A 87 4.73 -0.86 -9.67
N LYS A 88 4.52 -1.77 -10.62
CA LYS A 88 3.45 -1.65 -11.62
C LYS A 88 2.35 -2.65 -11.33
N LEU A 89 1.19 -2.15 -10.91
CA LEU A 89 0.00 -2.96 -10.73
C LEU A 89 -0.67 -3.19 -12.09
N THR A 90 -1.02 -4.43 -12.39
CA THR A 90 -1.86 -4.77 -13.56
C THR A 90 -2.83 -5.87 -13.19
N ARG A 91 -4.13 -5.55 -13.19
CA ARG A 91 -5.23 -6.47 -12.88
C ARG A 91 -6.40 -6.24 -13.81
N SER A 92 -7.33 -7.18 -13.84
CA SER A 92 -8.60 -6.98 -14.51
C SER A 92 -9.71 -7.81 -13.87
N PHE A 93 -10.95 -7.41 -14.12
CA PHE A 93 -12.14 -8.16 -13.75
C PHE A 93 -13.23 -7.95 -14.79
N ALA A 94 -14.16 -8.89 -14.90
CA ALA A 94 -15.31 -8.77 -15.80
C ALA A 94 -16.42 -7.92 -15.17
N ALA A 95 -16.93 -6.95 -15.91
CA ALA A 95 -18.03 -6.11 -15.50
C ALA A 95 -19.33 -6.93 -15.38
N GLN A 96 -19.93 -6.96 -14.20
CA GLN A 96 -21.32 -7.40 -13.99
C GLN A 96 -22.27 -6.32 -14.51
N ALA A 97 -23.40 -6.75 -15.10
CA ALA A 97 -24.41 -5.86 -15.65
C ALA A 97 -24.98 -4.89 -14.60
N ASN A 98 -25.36 -3.69 -15.03
CA ASN A 98 -26.02 -2.67 -14.20
C ASN A 98 -25.32 -2.40 -12.85
N SER A 99 -23.99 -2.36 -12.85
CA SER A 99 -23.18 -2.27 -11.63
C SER A 99 -22.24 -1.07 -11.64
N ALA A 100 -22.10 -0.42 -10.49
CA ALA A 100 -21.07 0.58 -10.25
C ALA A 100 -19.93 -0.04 -9.43
N TYR A 101 -18.69 0.32 -9.75
CA TYR A 101 -17.51 -0.16 -9.04
C TYR A 101 -16.69 1.00 -8.51
N LYS A 102 -16.08 0.77 -7.35
CA LYS A 102 -15.01 1.60 -6.80
C LYS A 102 -13.72 0.79 -6.82
N ILE A 103 -12.70 1.29 -7.49
CA ILE A 103 -11.38 0.68 -7.60
C ILE A 103 -10.43 1.56 -6.84
N ARG A 104 -9.81 1.02 -5.79
CA ARG A 104 -8.91 1.72 -4.90
C ARG A 104 -7.57 1.00 -4.85
N VAL A 105 -6.50 1.77 -5.03
CA VAL A 105 -5.13 1.31 -4.85
C VAL A 105 -4.52 2.11 -3.71
N VAL A 106 -4.02 1.43 -2.68
CA VAL A 106 -3.30 2.02 -1.55
C VAL A 106 -1.89 1.48 -1.56
N ALA A 107 -0.89 2.33 -1.33
CA ALA A 107 0.50 1.93 -1.14
C ALA A 107 1.00 2.43 0.22
N GLU A 108 1.87 1.64 0.84
CA GLU A 108 2.56 1.96 2.09
C GLU A 108 4.07 1.70 1.94
N ASP A 109 4.88 2.56 2.52
CA ASP A 109 6.34 2.43 2.59
C ASP A 109 6.81 1.79 3.91
N ALA A 110 8.13 1.62 4.05
CA ALA A 110 8.73 1.02 5.25
C ALA A 110 8.62 1.89 6.52
N SER A 111 8.30 3.17 6.38
CA SER A 111 8.10 4.12 7.48
C SER A 111 6.62 4.36 7.76
N SER A 112 5.74 3.52 7.19
CA SER A 112 4.28 3.62 7.29
C SER A 112 3.68 4.92 6.72
N ASN A 113 4.37 5.61 5.81
CA ASN A 113 3.75 6.63 4.99
C ASN A 113 2.88 5.97 3.92
N SER A 114 1.70 6.53 3.67
CA SER A 114 0.72 5.94 2.77
C SER A 114 0.16 6.93 1.76
N ALA A 115 -0.13 6.42 0.56
CA ALA A 115 -0.84 7.14 -0.49
C ALA A 115 -1.89 6.27 -1.16
N LYS A 116 -2.84 6.91 -1.83
CA LYS A 116 -4.01 6.27 -2.42
C LYS A 116 -4.41 6.92 -3.74
N ALA A 117 -4.82 6.08 -4.68
CA ALA A 117 -5.59 6.49 -5.85
C ALA A 117 -6.92 5.73 -5.91
N GLU A 118 -7.98 6.38 -6.40
CA GLU A 118 -9.30 5.77 -6.52
C GLU A 118 -10.03 6.29 -7.76
N VAL A 119 -10.78 5.41 -8.42
CA VAL A 119 -11.73 5.76 -9.47
C VAL A 119 -13.04 5.01 -9.28
N SER A 120 -14.12 5.62 -9.75
CA SER A 120 -15.42 4.96 -9.90
C SER A 120 -15.67 4.67 -11.37
N VAL A 121 -16.25 3.51 -11.68
CA VAL A 121 -16.64 3.13 -13.04
C VAL A 121 -18.02 2.48 -13.01
N ILE A 122 -18.71 2.46 -14.14
CA ILE A 122 -20.04 1.85 -14.26
C ILE A 122 -20.09 0.85 -15.41
N SER A 123 -20.98 -0.12 -15.28
CA SER A 123 -21.40 -1.02 -16.34
C SER A 123 -22.89 -0.85 -16.57
N ASN A 124 -23.26 -0.74 -17.85
CA ASN A 124 -24.65 -0.88 -18.28
C ASN A 124 -25.05 -2.36 -18.30
#